data_AF-M4VCM4-F1
#
_entry.id   AF-M4VCM4-F1
#
_cell.length_a   1.000
_cell.length_b   1.000
_cell.length_c   1.000
_cell.angle_alpha   90.00
_cell.angle_beta   90.00
_cell.angle_gamma   90.00
#
_symmetry.space_group_name_H-M   'P 1'
#
loop_
_entity.id
_entity.type
_entity.pdbx_description
1 polymer ?
#
loop_
_entity_poly.entity_id
_entity_poly.type
_entity_poly.pdbx_seq_one_letter_code
_entity_poly.pdbx_strand_id
1 'polypeptide(L)'
;MKRLLVVLLAMMGTLSVQAQMLYESDELPELGLSSDAPVETQLIPPLSAEAHRWLYEILFTEADRRQQPKESFKSFYVHLEDTYKRFPHPEQLKASNLRLVNRVEGKIKYVSIVQKKYVYDVLKAQDGTLVLNVRVHLKNPQGTDVQDFRNKMTEAARIWNQRRVAADFNYVFKFDIVERVQDSHFSVNVMNETRGPYDTNWARNWTNVVIAHEVGHMLGLGDEYQTLSGKVDCMRTSLMCSSWTGSLQPHHYYFVLRRLMNSVVY
;
A
#
# COMPACT_ATOMS: atom_id res chain seq x y z
N MET A 1 -31.56 -1.27 -10.04
CA MET A 1 -31.20 -1.06 -8.62
C MET A 1 -30.18 0.07 -8.51
N LYS A 2 -30.61 1.30 -8.21
CA LYS A 2 -29.70 2.39 -7.80
C LYS A 2 -29.52 2.28 -6.29
N ARG A 3 -28.30 1.99 -5.82
CA ARG A 3 -27.99 2.05 -4.38
C ARG A 3 -27.47 3.45 -4.06
N LEU A 4 -28.23 4.13 -3.20
CA LEU A 4 -27.91 5.40 -2.57
C LEU A 4 -26.62 5.24 -1.73
N LEU A 5 -25.64 6.11 -1.96
CA LEU A 5 -24.42 6.20 -1.17
C LEU A 5 -24.67 7.19 -0.02
N VAL A 6 -24.78 6.69 1.22
CA VAL A 6 -24.77 7.54 2.42
C VAL A 6 -23.34 7.53 2.97
N VAL A 7 -22.66 8.67 2.87
CA VAL A 7 -21.35 8.90 3.52
C VAL A 7 -21.61 9.61 4.83
N LEU A 8 -21.44 8.93 5.97
CA LEU A 8 -21.45 9.56 7.29
C LEU A 8 -20.06 10.16 7.57
N LEU A 9 -19.96 11.49 7.52
CA LEU A 9 -18.90 12.23 8.23
C LEU A 9 -19.35 12.42 9.67
N ALA A 10 -18.70 11.75 10.62
CA ALA A 10 -18.88 12.03 12.04
C ALA A 10 -18.02 13.25 12.41
N MET A 11 -18.63 14.44 12.42
CA MET A 11 -18.18 15.57 13.22
C MET A 11 -19.14 15.78 14.39
N MET A 12 -18.57 16.19 15.51
CA MET A 12 -19.18 16.39 16.82
C MET A 12 -20.53 17.12 16.80
N GLY A 13 -21.45 16.70 17.68
CA GLY A 13 -22.60 17.51 18.09
C GLY A 13 -23.95 16.82 17.93
N THR A 14 -24.64 16.67 19.05
CA THR A 14 -26.04 16.27 19.20
C THR A 14 -27.00 16.87 18.15
N LEU A 15 -27.82 16.04 17.50
CA LEU A 15 -29.27 16.20 17.32
C LEU A 15 -29.84 15.13 16.36
N SER A 16 -30.93 14.51 16.80
CA SER A 16 -31.78 13.56 16.08
C SER A 16 -32.50 14.23 14.90
N VAL A 17 -32.49 13.62 13.72
CA VAL A 17 -33.45 13.92 12.64
C VAL A 17 -33.91 12.62 11.99
N GLN A 18 -35.21 12.33 12.13
CA GLN A 18 -35.95 11.29 11.40
C GLN A 18 -36.15 11.73 9.94
N ALA A 19 -35.95 10.82 8.98
CA ALA A 19 -36.33 11.03 7.58
C ALA A 19 -37.45 10.04 7.21
N GLN A 20 -38.63 10.59 6.88
CA GLN A 20 -39.77 9.86 6.33
C GLN A 20 -39.56 9.56 4.84
N MET A 21 -39.84 8.31 4.43
CA MET A 21 -39.87 7.87 3.04
C MET A 21 -41.27 8.10 2.44
N LEU A 22 -41.33 8.69 1.24
CA LEU A 22 -42.51 8.64 0.38
C LEU A 22 -42.22 7.73 -0.81
N TYR A 23 -43.10 6.75 -0.99
CA TYR A 23 -43.14 5.76 -2.06
C TYR A 23 -44.03 6.30 -3.18
N GLU A 24 -43.64 6.13 -4.43
CA GLU A 24 -44.57 6.16 -5.55
C GLU A 24 -44.19 5.04 -6.53
N SER A 25 -45.17 4.20 -6.80
CA SER A 25 -45.15 2.96 -7.56
C SER A 25 -45.50 3.21 -9.01
N ASP A 26 -44.79 2.61 -9.95
CA ASP A 26 -45.33 2.29 -11.27
C ASP A 26 -44.80 0.93 -11.73
N GLU A 27 -45.75 0.06 -12.08
CA GLU A 27 -45.60 -1.32 -12.51
C GLU A 27 -45.11 -1.41 -13.96
N LEU A 28 -44.25 -2.40 -14.26
CA LEU A 28 -44.04 -2.94 -15.61
C LEU A 28 -43.77 -4.46 -15.54
N PRO A 29 -44.09 -5.22 -16.60
CA PRO A 29 -44.67 -6.56 -16.48
C PRO A 29 -43.67 -7.71 -16.36
N GLU A 30 -44.17 -8.81 -15.80
CA GLU A 30 -43.49 -10.10 -15.62
C GLU A 30 -43.04 -10.74 -16.94
N LEU A 31 -41.75 -11.09 -17.02
CA LEU A 31 -41.24 -12.11 -17.92
C LEU A 31 -40.63 -13.21 -17.06
N GLY A 32 -41.34 -14.33 -16.98
CA GLY A 32 -40.88 -15.54 -16.31
C GLY A 32 -39.75 -16.21 -17.09
N LEU A 33 -38.60 -16.38 -16.45
CA LEU A 33 -37.60 -17.39 -16.80
C LEU A 33 -37.03 -17.98 -15.50
N SER A 34 -37.05 -19.31 -15.46
CA SER A 34 -36.80 -20.21 -14.35
C SER A 34 -35.33 -20.32 -13.92
N SER A 35 -35.15 -20.42 -12.60
CA SER A 35 -34.19 -21.20 -11.79
C SER A 35 -32.67 -21.08 -12.00
N ASP A 36 -32.04 -20.48 -10.99
CA ASP A 36 -30.94 -21.03 -10.18
C ASP A 36 -29.71 -21.63 -10.86
N ALA A 37 -28.73 -20.76 -11.08
CA ALA A 37 -27.32 -21.07 -10.84
C ALA A 37 -26.65 -19.84 -10.20
N PRO A 38 -25.84 -19.98 -9.14
CA PRO A 38 -25.04 -18.85 -8.67
C PRO A 38 -24.01 -18.53 -9.75
N VAL A 39 -24.21 -17.42 -10.45
CA VAL A 39 -23.17 -16.81 -11.28
C VAL A 39 -22.07 -16.37 -10.32
N GLU A 40 -21.08 -17.23 -10.10
CA GLU A 40 -19.81 -16.81 -9.55
C GLU A 40 -19.29 -15.73 -10.49
N THR A 41 -19.44 -14.48 -10.08
CA THR A 41 -19.01 -13.33 -10.86
C THR A 41 -17.50 -13.41 -10.91
N GLN A 42 -16.96 -14.10 -11.92
CA GLN A 42 -15.57 -13.98 -12.30
C GLN A 42 -15.38 -12.51 -12.64
N LEU A 43 -14.87 -11.75 -11.66
CA LEU A 43 -14.48 -10.37 -11.82
C LEU A 43 -13.51 -10.35 -12.99
N ILE A 44 -13.99 -9.91 -14.15
CA ILE A 44 -13.13 -9.64 -15.30
C ILE A 44 -12.09 -8.64 -14.78
N PRO A 45 -10.81 -9.01 -14.77
CA PRO A 45 -9.78 -8.10 -14.28
C PRO A 45 -9.83 -6.83 -15.12
N PRO A 46 -9.68 -5.65 -14.52
CA PRO A 46 -9.68 -4.39 -15.28
C PRO A 46 -8.59 -4.44 -16.35
N LEU A 47 -8.82 -3.77 -17.49
CA LEU A 47 -7.94 -3.82 -18.68
C LEU A 47 -6.45 -3.56 -18.38
N SER A 48 -6.15 -2.73 -17.37
CA SER A 48 -4.77 -2.50 -16.91
C SER A 48 -4.11 -3.73 -16.30
N ALA A 49 -4.88 -4.62 -15.67
CA ALA A 49 -4.38 -5.81 -15.03
C ALA A 49 -4.14 -6.96 -16.03
N GLU A 50 -4.96 -7.07 -17.08
CA GLU A 50 -4.68 -7.98 -18.20
C GLU A 50 -3.40 -7.60 -18.94
N ALA A 51 -3.19 -6.30 -19.20
CA ALA A 51 -1.97 -5.79 -19.83
C ALA A 51 -0.68 -6.10 -19.03
N HIS A 52 -0.79 -6.35 -17.73
CA HIS A 52 0.34 -6.68 -16.85
C HIS A 52 0.29 -8.11 -16.31
N ARG A 53 -0.52 -9.00 -16.93
CA ARG A 53 -0.63 -10.40 -16.52
C ARG A 53 0.72 -11.12 -16.57
N TRP A 54 1.54 -10.82 -17.56
CA TRP A 54 2.91 -11.34 -17.70
C TRP A 54 3.76 -11.04 -16.45
N LEU A 55 3.63 -9.85 -15.86
CA LEU A 55 4.40 -9.44 -14.70
C LEU A 55 3.92 -10.16 -13.43
N TYR A 56 2.61 -10.32 -13.29
CA TYR A 56 2.03 -11.15 -12.22
C TYR A 56 2.59 -12.57 -12.26
N GLU A 57 2.74 -13.14 -13.45
CA GLU A 57 3.23 -14.51 -13.63
C GLU A 57 4.72 -14.66 -13.31
N ILE A 58 5.50 -13.58 -13.41
CA ILE A 58 6.91 -13.55 -13.00
C ILE A 58 7.05 -13.34 -11.49
N LEU A 59 6.27 -12.42 -10.92
CA LEU A 59 6.45 -11.97 -9.53
C LEU A 59 5.86 -12.94 -8.49
N PHE A 60 4.86 -13.74 -8.87
CA PHE A 60 4.20 -14.69 -7.99
C PHE A 60 4.59 -16.12 -8.36
N THR A 61 4.61 -17.04 -7.39
CA THR A 61 4.91 -18.44 -7.71
C THR A 61 3.71 -19.13 -8.33
N GLU A 62 3.92 -20.23 -9.06
CA GLU A 62 2.82 -21.07 -9.55
C GLU A 62 1.93 -21.58 -8.41
N ALA A 63 2.53 -21.87 -7.25
CA ALA A 63 1.81 -22.28 -6.05
C ALA A 63 0.86 -21.18 -5.55
N ASP A 64 1.33 -19.93 -5.41
CA ASP A 64 0.48 -18.79 -5.01
C ASP A 64 -0.70 -18.63 -5.96
N ARG A 65 -0.42 -18.67 -7.27
CA ARG A 65 -1.42 -18.51 -8.32
C ARG A 65 -2.48 -19.61 -8.34
N ARG A 66 -2.13 -20.83 -7.92
CA ARG A 66 -3.07 -21.97 -7.90
C ARG A 66 -3.82 -22.10 -6.59
N GLN A 67 -3.14 -21.91 -5.46
CA GLN A 67 -3.71 -22.14 -4.14
C GLN A 67 -4.54 -20.95 -3.64
N GLN A 68 -4.13 -19.72 -3.99
CA GLN A 68 -4.78 -18.48 -3.56
C GLN A 68 -4.92 -17.50 -4.74
N PRO A 69 -5.58 -17.89 -5.85
CA PRO A 69 -5.61 -17.11 -7.10
C PRO A 69 -6.17 -15.71 -6.93
N LYS A 70 -7.22 -15.54 -6.11
CA LYS A 70 -7.90 -14.26 -5.91
C LYS A 70 -7.03 -13.33 -5.05
N GLU A 71 -6.47 -13.86 -3.97
CA GLU A 71 -5.66 -13.12 -3.00
C GLU A 71 -4.30 -12.72 -3.57
N SER A 72 -3.64 -13.62 -4.30
CA SER A 72 -2.35 -13.33 -4.95
C SER A 72 -2.51 -12.31 -6.07
N PHE A 73 -3.55 -12.45 -6.90
CA PHE A 73 -3.83 -11.43 -7.92
C PHE A 73 -4.18 -10.08 -7.31
N LYS A 74 -4.93 -10.04 -6.21
CA LYS A 74 -5.21 -8.79 -5.47
C LYS A 74 -3.93 -8.17 -4.92
N SER A 75 -3.08 -9.00 -4.29
CA SER A 75 -1.76 -8.60 -3.76
C SER A 75 -0.88 -7.97 -4.84
N PHE A 76 -1.00 -8.40 -6.09
CA PHE A 76 -0.37 -7.76 -7.25
C PHE A 76 -1.09 -6.47 -7.69
N TYR A 77 -2.40 -6.57 -7.90
CA TYR A 77 -3.20 -5.57 -8.59
C TYR A 77 -3.20 -4.21 -7.89
N VAL A 78 -3.27 -4.18 -6.56
CA VAL A 78 -3.33 -2.93 -5.78
C VAL A 78 -2.11 -2.04 -6.02
N HIS A 79 -0.96 -2.62 -6.38
CA HIS A 79 0.27 -1.87 -6.64
C HIS A 79 0.39 -1.37 -8.10
N LEU A 80 -0.53 -1.77 -9.00
CA LEU A 80 -0.63 -1.20 -10.36
C LEU A 80 -1.30 0.18 -10.37
N GLU A 81 -2.09 0.49 -9.34
CA GLU A 81 -2.78 1.78 -9.17
C GLU A 81 -1.84 2.89 -8.66
N ASP A 82 -0.66 2.98 -9.27
CA ASP A 82 0.40 3.96 -9.00
C ASP A 82 0.47 5.02 -10.11
N THR A 83 0.74 6.28 -9.78
CA THR A 83 1.07 7.35 -10.75
C THR A 83 2.29 7.06 -11.62
N TYR A 84 3.27 6.29 -11.14
CA TYR A 84 4.41 5.84 -11.95
C TYR A 84 4.02 4.61 -12.77
N LYS A 85 3.76 4.80 -14.07
CA LYS A 85 3.16 3.79 -14.96
C LYS A 85 4.13 2.87 -15.71
N ARG A 86 5.44 2.93 -15.41
CA ARG A 86 6.42 2.04 -16.05
C ARG A 86 6.66 0.77 -15.26
N PHE A 87 6.43 -0.38 -15.88
CA PHE A 87 6.60 -1.69 -15.26
C PHE A 87 7.65 -2.50 -16.05
N PRO A 88 8.95 -2.22 -15.82
CA PRO A 88 10.02 -2.93 -16.52
C PRO A 88 10.03 -4.41 -16.14
N HIS A 89 10.55 -5.26 -17.03
CA HIS A 89 10.78 -6.65 -16.67
C HIS A 89 11.74 -6.73 -15.46
N PRO A 90 11.54 -7.63 -14.48
CA PRO A 90 12.41 -7.70 -13.29
C PRO A 90 13.90 -7.82 -13.61
N GLU A 91 14.26 -8.52 -14.70
CA GLU A 91 15.64 -8.61 -15.20
C GLU A 91 16.27 -7.28 -15.62
N GLN A 92 15.45 -6.24 -15.86
CA GLN A 92 15.93 -4.91 -16.18
C GLN A 92 16.32 -4.12 -14.92
N LEU A 93 15.99 -4.58 -13.70
CA LEU A 93 16.43 -3.97 -12.43
C LEU A 93 17.95 -4.12 -12.23
N LYS A 94 18.69 -3.38 -13.06
CA LYS A 94 20.14 -3.41 -13.19
C LYS A 94 20.74 -2.03 -13.03
N ALA A 95 21.96 -1.95 -12.53
CA ALA A 95 22.72 -0.75 -12.22
C ALA A 95 22.86 0.15 -13.45
N SER A 96 23.09 -0.47 -14.62
CA SER A 96 23.16 0.23 -15.93
C SER A 96 21.89 0.98 -16.31
N ASN A 97 20.75 0.56 -15.76
CA ASN A 97 19.44 1.08 -16.10
C ASN A 97 18.85 1.97 -15.00
N LEU A 98 19.59 2.20 -13.91
CA LEU A 98 19.14 3.08 -12.84
C LEU A 98 19.17 4.53 -13.29
N ARG A 99 18.12 5.26 -12.94
CA ARG A 99 18.13 6.71 -12.86
C ARG A 99 18.62 7.06 -11.47
N LEU A 100 19.77 7.71 -11.37
CA LEU A 100 20.23 8.32 -10.13
C LEU A 100 19.34 9.55 -9.82
N VAL A 101 18.10 9.29 -9.42
CA VAL A 101 17.24 10.29 -8.80
C VAL A 101 17.63 10.38 -7.33
N ASN A 102 17.69 11.58 -6.78
CA ASN A 102 17.92 11.75 -5.34
C ASN A 102 16.61 11.61 -4.54
N ARG A 103 15.46 11.61 -5.23
CA ARG A 103 14.12 11.58 -4.65
C ARG A 103 13.14 10.86 -5.56
N VAL A 104 12.30 10.02 -4.96
CA VAL A 104 11.16 9.37 -5.60
C VAL A 104 9.89 9.86 -4.93
N GLU A 105 8.91 10.30 -5.72
CA GLU A 105 7.61 10.73 -5.24
C GLU A 105 6.51 10.44 -6.25
N GLY A 106 5.29 10.26 -5.74
CA GLY A 106 4.11 9.97 -6.55
C GLY A 106 2.91 9.72 -5.66
N LYS A 107 1.86 9.10 -6.22
CA LYS A 107 0.67 8.70 -5.50
C LYS A 107 0.27 7.26 -5.81
N ILE A 108 -0.25 6.59 -4.79
CA ILE A 108 -0.97 5.33 -4.91
C ILE A 108 -2.46 5.56 -4.66
N LYS A 109 -3.30 4.66 -5.15
CA LYS A 109 -4.69 4.57 -4.71
C LYS A 109 -4.75 3.77 -3.41
N TYR A 110 -4.67 4.49 -2.30
CA TYR A 110 -4.86 3.96 -0.97
C TYR A 110 -6.30 3.48 -0.79
N VAL A 111 -6.46 2.28 -0.23
CA VAL A 111 -7.74 1.64 0.05
C VAL A 111 -8.72 1.63 -1.14
N SER A 112 -8.17 1.60 -2.36
CA SER A 112 -8.89 1.58 -3.65
C SER A 112 -9.76 2.81 -3.96
N ILE A 113 -9.74 3.86 -3.14
CA ILE A 113 -10.59 5.06 -3.34
C ILE A 113 -9.87 6.40 -3.11
N VAL A 114 -8.85 6.46 -2.25
CA VAL A 114 -8.19 7.72 -1.90
C VAL A 114 -6.79 7.77 -2.49
N GLN A 115 -6.44 8.84 -3.20
CA GLN A 115 -5.04 9.02 -3.60
C GLN A 115 -4.21 9.49 -2.41
N LYS A 116 -3.16 8.74 -2.06
CA LYS A 116 -2.17 9.16 -1.06
C LYS A 116 -0.77 9.18 -1.64
N LYS A 117 0.05 10.12 -1.15
CA LYS A 117 1.41 10.32 -1.63
C LYS A 117 2.37 9.28 -1.05
N TYR A 118 3.32 8.83 -1.85
CA TYR A 118 4.55 8.22 -1.35
C TYR A 118 5.71 9.15 -1.65
N VAL A 119 6.72 9.15 -0.79
CA VAL A 119 7.93 9.95 -1.00
C VAL A 119 9.09 9.43 -0.16
N TYR A 120 10.24 9.26 -0.81
CA TYR A 120 11.49 8.85 -0.18
C TYR A 120 12.68 9.36 -0.97
N ASP A 121 13.82 9.48 -0.29
CA ASP A 121 15.07 9.85 -0.95
C ASP A 121 15.87 8.61 -1.30
N VAL A 122 16.75 8.74 -2.29
CA VAL A 122 17.69 7.71 -2.68
C VAL A 122 19.08 8.32 -2.56
N LEU A 123 19.81 7.89 -1.54
CA LEU A 123 21.17 8.34 -1.27
C LEU A 123 22.16 7.28 -1.76
N LYS A 124 23.38 7.69 -2.12
CA LYS A 124 24.45 6.76 -2.47
C LYS A 124 25.49 6.77 -1.36
N ALA A 125 25.69 5.61 -0.72
CA ALA A 125 26.74 5.42 0.27
C ALA A 125 28.13 5.37 -0.40
N GLN A 126 29.19 5.45 0.41
CA GLN A 126 30.58 5.47 -0.10
C GLN A 126 30.95 4.20 -0.88
N ASP A 127 30.41 3.05 -0.48
CA ASP A 127 30.58 1.75 -1.14
C ASP A 127 29.70 1.59 -2.40
N GLY A 128 28.93 2.61 -2.75
CA GLY A 128 27.99 2.60 -3.88
C GLY A 128 26.61 2.02 -3.56
N THR A 129 26.36 1.57 -2.33
CA THR A 129 25.05 1.07 -1.89
C THR A 129 24.00 2.18 -1.96
N LEU A 130 22.85 1.90 -2.56
CA LEU A 130 21.70 2.81 -2.57
C LEU A 130 20.94 2.74 -1.26
N VAL A 131 20.70 3.88 -0.62
CA VAL A 131 19.94 3.99 0.63
C VAL A 131 18.58 4.61 0.31
N LEU A 132 17.52 3.81 0.37
CA LEU A 132 16.15 4.28 0.23
C LEU A 132 15.67 4.79 1.59
N ASN A 133 15.59 6.11 1.75
CA ASN A 133 15.36 6.75 3.04
C ASN A 133 13.96 7.37 3.17
N VAL A 134 13.24 6.99 4.22
CA VAL A 134 11.97 7.62 4.63
C VAL A 134 12.19 8.39 5.93
N ARG A 135 11.86 9.68 5.91
CA ARG A 135 12.03 10.58 7.06
C ARG A 135 10.67 11.01 7.60
N VAL A 136 10.41 10.78 8.88
CA VAL A 136 9.14 11.10 9.53
C VAL A 136 9.38 12.07 10.69
N HIS A 137 8.58 13.13 10.74
CA HIS A 137 8.51 14.01 11.90
C HIS A 137 7.31 13.64 12.76
N LEU A 138 7.51 13.59 14.09
CA LEU A 138 6.42 13.36 15.04
C LEU A 138 5.85 14.70 15.49
N LYS A 139 4.53 14.89 15.32
CA LYS A 139 3.80 16.05 15.83
C LYS A 139 3.44 15.80 17.29
N ASN A 140 3.79 16.76 18.14
CA ASN A 140 3.48 16.79 19.57
C ASN A 140 3.88 15.49 20.32
N PRO A 141 5.11 14.97 20.16
CA PRO A 141 5.55 13.80 20.91
C PRO A 141 5.60 14.11 22.40
N GLN A 142 5.35 13.11 23.23
CA GLN A 142 5.36 13.20 24.70
C GLN A 142 6.37 12.22 25.28
N GLY A 143 7.00 12.59 26.40
CA GLY A 143 7.89 11.69 27.14
C GLY A 143 8.94 11.04 26.26
N THR A 144 8.90 9.71 26.16
CA THR A 144 9.85 8.88 25.41
C THR A 144 9.48 8.66 23.93
N ASP A 145 8.37 9.21 23.44
CA ASP A 145 7.83 8.95 22.10
C ASP A 145 8.90 9.03 21.00
N VAL A 146 9.74 10.08 21.00
CA VAL A 146 10.78 10.25 19.98
C VAL A 146 11.74 9.07 19.98
N GLN A 147 12.22 8.63 21.15
CA GLN A 147 13.15 7.51 21.23
C GLN A 147 12.47 6.19 20.91
N ASP A 148 11.23 5.99 21.38
CA ASP A 148 10.46 4.78 21.12
C ASP A 148 10.19 4.59 19.62
N PHE A 149 9.79 5.66 18.92
CA PHE A 149 9.60 5.60 17.47
C PHE A 149 10.92 5.54 16.70
N ARG A 150 12.03 6.11 17.18
CA ARG A 150 13.37 5.84 16.59
C ARG A 150 13.72 4.36 16.65
N ASN A 151 13.46 3.72 17.78
CA ASN A 151 13.69 2.27 17.95
C ASN A 151 12.78 1.46 17.02
N LYS A 152 11.48 1.81 16.94
CA LYS A 152 10.53 1.14 16.03
C LYS A 152 10.90 1.31 14.55
N MET A 153 11.36 2.50 14.14
CA MET A 153 11.81 2.78 12.77
C MET A 153 13.08 2.02 12.41
N THR A 154 14.03 1.92 13.36
CA THR A 154 15.25 1.11 13.19
C THR A 154 14.88 -0.37 12.97
N GLU A 155 13.95 -0.89 13.76
CA GLU A 155 13.51 -2.27 13.65
C GLU A 155 12.65 -2.52 12.40
N ALA A 156 11.83 -1.56 12.00
CA ALA A 156 11.13 -1.58 10.72
C ALA A 156 12.11 -1.63 9.54
N ALA A 157 13.19 -0.86 9.59
CA ALA A 157 14.26 -0.92 8.59
C ALA A 157 14.95 -2.29 8.62
N ARG A 158 15.17 -2.89 9.80
CA ARG A 158 15.70 -4.26 9.91
C ARG A 158 14.77 -5.26 9.21
N ILE A 159 13.46 -5.19 9.44
CA ILE A 159 12.45 -6.04 8.76
C ILE A 159 12.55 -5.89 7.24
N TRP A 160 12.62 -4.65 6.74
CA TRP A 160 12.78 -4.36 5.31
C TRP A 160 14.11 -4.83 4.71
N ASN A 161 15.15 -5.00 5.51
CA ASN A 161 16.47 -5.44 5.03
C ASN A 161 16.73 -6.94 5.26
N GLN A 162 15.81 -7.70 5.86
CA GLN A 162 15.94 -9.16 6.05
C GLN A 162 15.83 -9.94 4.73
N ARG A 163 15.10 -9.41 3.75
CA ARG A 163 14.88 -10.04 2.45
C ARG A 163 15.31 -9.09 1.34
N ARG A 164 15.59 -9.66 0.18
CA ARG A 164 16.03 -8.93 -1.02
C ARG A 164 15.44 -9.58 -2.27
N VAL A 165 15.29 -8.80 -3.32
CA VAL A 165 15.10 -9.30 -4.67
C VAL A 165 16.41 -9.19 -5.43
N ALA A 166 16.62 -10.08 -6.39
CA ALA A 166 17.83 -10.07 -7.19
C ALA A 166 17.94 -8.76 -7.98
N ALA A 167 19.07 -8.09 -7.82
CA ALA A 167 19.52 -6.92 -8.56
C ALA A 167 21.05 -6.95 -8.59
N ASP A 168 21.68 -6.37 -9.61
CA ASP A 168 23.15 -6.27 -9.71
C ASP A 168 23.72 -5.04 -8.99
N PHE A 169 22.89 -4.37 -8.17
CA PHE A 169 23.28 -3.25 -7.32
C PHE A 169 22.85 -3.49 -5.87
N ASN A 170 23.65 -2.96 -4.94
CA ASN A 170 23.32 -3.02 -3.53
C ASN A 170 22.34 -1.91 -3.15
N TYR A 171 21.37 -2.25 -2.32
CA TYR A 171 20.45 -1.28 -1.75
C TYR A 171 20.11 -1.62 -0.29
N VAL A 172 19.74 -0.62 0.50
CA VAL A 172 19.23 -0.79 1.86
C VAL A 172 18.09 0.18 2.12
N PHE A 173 17.19 -0.22 3.00
CA PHE A 173 16.15 0.67 3.53
C PHE A 173 16.63 1.31 4.82
N LYS A 174 16.42 2.62 4.96
CA LYS A 174 16.68 3.36 6.20
C LYS A 174 15.45 4.19 6.52
N PHE A 175 15.03 4.18 7.78
CA PHE A 175 13.86 4.94 8.22
C PHE A 175 14.25 5.77 9.45
N ASP A 176 14.05 7.08 9.36
CA ASP A 176 14.51 8.04 10.35
C ASP A 176 13.33 8.82 10.97
N ILE A 177 13.36 9.00 12.30
CA ILE A 177 12.60 10.06 12.97
C ILE A 177 13.45 11.33 12.99
N VAL A 178 12.95 12.41 12.38
CA VAL A 178 13.62 13.70 12.29
C VAL A 178 12.95 14.75 13.18
N GLU A 179 13.77 15.63 13.76
CA GLU A 179 13.31 16.63 14.73
C GLU A 179 12.57 17.79 14.07
N ARG A 180 13.04 18.24 12.89
CA ARG A 180 12.47 19.41 12.21
C ARG A 180 11.54 18.97 11.08
N VAL A 181 10.39 19.62 10.98
CA VAL A 181 9.37 19.32 9.96
C VAL A 181 9.89 19.48 8.53
N GLN A 182 10.75 20.46 8.28
CA GLN A 182 11.32 20.72 6.95
C GLN A 182 12.27 19.61 6.46
N ASP A 183 12.78 18.78 7.36
CA ASP A 183 13.67 17.65 7.01
C ASP A 183 12.87 16.37 6.74
N SER A 184 11.53 16.40 6.91
CA SER A 184 10.68 15.22 6.86
C SER A 184 9.94 15.07 5.53
N HIS A 185 9.63 13.82 5.18
CA HIS A 185 8.75 13.48 4.07
C HIS A 185 7.28 13.45 4.52
N PHE A 186 7.08 12.99 5.76
CA PHE A 186 5.78 12.86 6.42
C PHE A 186 5.82 13.48 7.82
N SER A 187 4.65 13.88 8.32
CA SER A 187 4.50 14.41 9.66
C SER A 187 3.25 13.84 10.32
N VAL A 188 3.45 13.00 11.31
CA VAL A 188 2.40 12.15 11.91
C VAL A 188 2.11 12.58 13.35
N ASN A 189 0.85 12.60 13.75
CA ASN A 189 0.47 12.79 15.15
C ASN A 189 0.72 11.52 15.94
N VAL A 190 1.24 11.65 17.16
CA VAL A 190 1.36 10.51 18.07
C VAL A 190 0.14 10.46 18.99
N MET A 191 -0.58 9.33 18.92
CA MET A 191 -1.80 9.07 19.69
C MET A 191 -1.62 7.85 20.59
N ASN A 192 -2.46 7.70 21.62
CA ASN A 192 -2.44 6.48 22.43
C ASN A 192 -2.88 5.26 21.61
N GLU A 193 -3.98 5.40 20.86
CA GLU A 193 -4.55 4.38 19.99
C GLU A 193 -5.11 5.04 18.73
N THR A 194 -4.94 4.39 17.58
CA THR A 194 -5.54 4.82 16.31
C THR A 194 -5.55 3.69 15.28
N ARG A 195 -6.51 3.77 14.35
CA ARG A 195 -6.52 3.05 13.07
C ARG A 195 -6.36 4.02 11.88
N GLY A 196 -5.96 5.25 12.16
CA GLY A 196 -5.83 6.32 11.18
C GLY A 196 -4.75 5.98 10.14
N PRO A 197 -4.78 6.66 8.98
CA PRO A 197 -3.89 6.31 7.89
C PRO A 197 -2.42 6.62 8.21
N TYR A 198 -1.55 5.83 7.60
CA TYR A 198 -0.09 5.81 7.77
C TYR A 198 0.62 7.17 7.80
N ASP A 199 0.08 8.15 7.09
CA ASP A 199 0.67 9.48 6.89
C ASP A 199 0.14 10.54 7.86
N THR A 200 -0.76 10.17 8.78
CA THR A 200 -1.44 11.14 9.66
C THR A 200 -1.33 10.86 11.14
N ASN A 201 -1.57 9.62 11.60
CA ASN A 201 -1.69 9.31 13.03
C ASN A 201 -1.06 7.95 13.32
N TRP A 202 -0.14 7.92 14.27
CA TRP A 202 0.55 6.72 14.73
C TRP A 202 0.24 6.45 16.20
N ALA A 203 -0.02 5.19 16.54
CA ALA A 203 -0.30 4.81 17.92
C ALA A 203 0.97 4.42 18.67
N ARG A 204 1.07 4.82 19.95
CA ARG A 204 2.17 4.42 20.85
C ARG A 204 2.27 2.90 21.01
N ASN A 205 1.13 2.22 21.03
CA ASN A 205 1.04 0.77 21.19
C ASN A 205 1.34 -0.03 19.91
N TRP A 206 1.56 0.62 18.76
CA TRP A 206 1.93 -0.09 17.54
C TRP A 206 3.27 -0.79 17.67
N THR A 207 3.35 -2.01 17.15
CA THR A 207 4.60 -2.76 17.12
C THR A 207 5.50 -2.26 15.99
N ASN A 208 6.77 -2.66 16.03
CA ASN A 208 7.71 -2.43 14.92
C ASN A 208 7.23 -3.04 13.59
N VAL A 209 6.50 -4.18 13.61
CA VAL A 209 5.89 -4.80 12.42
C VAL A 209 4.81 -3.90 11.83
N VAL A 210 3.96 -3.30 12.67
CA VAL A 210 2.98 -2.32 12.21
C VAL A 210 3.69 -1.12 11.59
N ILE A 211 4.73 -0.57 12.23
CA ILE A 211 5.53 0.52 11.63
C ILE A 211 6.13 0.13 10.27
N ALA A 212 6.61 -1.12 10.12
CA ALA A 212 7.12 -1.60 8.83
C ALA A 212 6.04 -1.65 7.73
N HIS A 213 4.80 -1.98 8.09
CA HIS A 213 3.64 -1.91 7.20
C HIS A 213 3.33 -0.46 6.80
N GLU A 214 3.23 0.45 7.77
CA GLU A 214 2.92 1.87 7.51
C GLU A 214 4.00 2.54 6.63
N VAL A 215 5.27 2.23 6.86
CA VAL A 215 6.37 2.69 6.01
C VAL A 215 6.28 2.09 4.61
N GLY A 216 5.72 0.88 4.45
CA GLY A 216 5.41 0.32 3.13
C GLY A 216 4.49 1.21 2.30
N HIS A 217 3.48 1.83 2.92
CA HIS A 217 2.67 2.83 2.25
C HIS A 217 3.43 4.11 1.91
N MET A 218 4.34 4.56 2.79
CA MET A 218 5.22 5.70 2.52
C MET A 218 6.18 5.44 1.35
N LEU A 219 6.50 4.17 1.09
CA LEU A 219 7.24 3.67 -0.08
C LEU A 219 6.35 3.38 -1.30
N GLY A 220 5.04 3.60 -1.19
CA GLY A 220 4.08 3.47 -2.29
C GLY A 220 3.55 2.06 -2.50
N LEU A 221 3.36 1.29 -1.44
CA LEU A 221 2.62 0.02 -1.49
C LEU A 221 1.18 0.23 -1.06
N GLY A 222 0.23 -0.39 -1.74
CA GLY A 222 -1.19 -0.39 -1.36
C GLY A 222 -1.50 -1.42 -0.27
N ASP A 223 -2.62 -1.22 0.43
CA ASP A 223 -3.23 -2.26 1.26
C ASP A 223 -3.73 -3.40 0.38
N GLU A 224 -3.47 -4.63 0.80
CA GLU A 224 -3.89 -5.82 0.05
C GLU A 224 -5.24 -6.37 0.56
N TYR A 225 -5.69 -6.00 1.76
CA TYR A 225 -6.98 -6.40 2.31
C TYR A 225 -8.14 -5.51 1.83
N GLN A 226 -9.37 -6.02 1.84
CA GLN A 226 -10.55 -5.21 1.55
C GLN A 226 -10.91 -4.31 2.73
N THR A 227 -10.70 -3.01 2.56
CA THR A 227 -11.01 -2.01 3.58
C THR A 227 -12.49 -1.76 3.80
N LEU A 228 -13.32 -1.90 2.77
CA LEU A 228 -14.75 -1.54 2.84
C LEU A 228 -15.66 -2.61 3.46
N SER A 229 -15.27 -3.89 3.41
CA SER A 229 -16.11 -4.99 3.89
C SER A 229 -15.62 -5.62 5.19
N GLY A 230 -14.43 -5.22 5.68
CA GLY A 230 -13.78 -5.85 6.83
C GLY A 230 -13.38 -7.31 6.61
N LYS A 231 -13.51 -7.84 5.39
CA LYS A 231 -13.09 -9.19 5.04
C LYS A 231 -11.60 -9.21 4.73
N VAL A 232 -10.89 -10.16 5.32
CA VAL A 232 -9.49 -10.47 4.99
C VAL A 232 -9.49 -11.41 3.79
N ASP A 233 -9.55 -10.83 2.59
CA ASP A 233 -9.50 -11.49 1.28
C ASP A 233 -8.14 -11.24 0.59
N CYS A 234 -7.06 -11.50 1.34
CA CYS A 234 -5.69 -11.26 0.90
C CYS A 234 -4.73 -12.33 1.42
N MET A 235 -3.52 -12.34 0.88
CA MET A 235 -2.48 -13.30 1.28
C MET A 235 -2.04 -13.01 2.71
N ARG A 236 -2.53 -13.78 3.69
CA ARG A 236 -2.24 -13.54 5.13
C ARG A 236 -0.76 -13.50 5.48
N THR A 237 0.08 -14.11 4.66
CA THR A 237 1.55 -14.11 4.78
C THR A 237 2.18 -12.78 4.38
N SER A 238 1.47 -11.92 3.66
CA SER A 238 1.91 -10.59 3.22
C SER A 238 1.79 -9.57 4.33
N LEU A 239 2.85 -8.79 4.56
CA LEU A 239 2.83 -7.68 5.51
C LEU A 239 1.82 -6.60 5.11
N MET A 240 1.60 -6.40 3.80
CA MET A 240 0.60 -5.45 3.29
C MET A 240 -0.85 -5.98 3.37
N CYS A 241 -1.03 -7.23 3.82
CA CYS A 241 -2.31 -7.83 4.16
C CYS A 241 -2.51 -7.91 5.69
N SER A 242 -1.52 -8.47 6.41
CA SER A 242 -1.51 -8.60 7.86
C SER A 242 -0.37 -7.78 8.46
N SER A 243 -0.69 -6.58 8.95
CA SER A 243 0.28 -5.64 9.56
C SER A 243 0.86 -6.10 10.90
N TRP A 244 0.41 -7.24 11.43
CA TRP A 244 0.83 -7.76 12.75
C TRP A 244 1.70 -9.02 12.64
N THR A 245 1.45 -9.86 11.63
CA THR A 245 2.06 -11.20 11.53
C THR A 245 2.60 -11.51 10.13
N GLY A 246 2.31 -10.66 9.15
CA GLY A 246 2.78 -10.85 7.78
C GLY A 246 4.27 -10.55 7.62
N SER A 247 4.76 -10.82 6.42
CA SER A 247 6.14 -10.59 6.00
C SER A 247 6.17 -9.89 4.65
N LEU A 248 7.22 -9.11 4.39
CA LEU A 248 7.43 -8.50 3.09
C LEU A 248 7.65 -9.57 2.03
N GLN A 249 6.92 -9.45 0.94
CA GLN A 249 6.94 -10.37 -0.19
C GLN A 249 7.87 -9.85 -1.30
N PRO A 250 8.41 -10.72 -2.17
CA PRO A 250 9.31 -10.31 -3.25
C PRO A 250 8.74 -9.19 -4.14
N HIS A 251 7.44 -9.25 -4.47
CA HIS A 251 6.80 -8.23 -5.32
C HIS A 251 6.80 -6.84 -4.68
N HIS A 252 6.75 -6.73 -3.34
CA HIS A 252 6.83 -5.44 -2.64
C HIS A 252 8.12 -4.71 -2.98
N TYR A 253 9.26 -5.41 -2.97
CA TYR A 253 10.55 -4.83 -3.34
C TYR A 253 10.58 -4.42 -4.80
N TYR A 254 10.06 -5.25 -5.70
CA TYR A 254 9.98 -4.91 -7.13
C TYR A 254 9.21 -3.59 -7.34
N PHE A 255 8.04 -3.42 -6.72
CA PHE A 255 7.23 -2.22 -6.89
C PHE A 255 7.91 -0.96 -6.36
N VAL A 256 8.76 -1.07 -5.34
CA VAL A 256 9.61 0.03 -4.87
C VAL A 256 10.75 0.30 -5.85
N LEU A 257 11.55 -0.72 -6.17
CA LEU A 257 12.79 -0.58 -6.94
C LEU A 257 12.57 -0.19 -8.40
N ARG A 258 11.44 -0.58 -9.02
CA ARG A 258 11.12 -0.17 -10.41
C ARG A 258 11.07 1.35 -10.59
N ARG A 259 10.85 2.12 -9.51
CA ARG A 259 10.80 3.59 -9.55
C ARG A 259 12.18 4.23 -9.62
N LEU A 260 13.23 3.43 -9.41
CA LEU A 260 14.64 3.83 -9.58
C LEU A 260 15.10 3.73 -11.04
N MET A 261 14.24 3.24 -11.94
CA MET A 261 14.61 2.91 -13.32
C MET A 261 14.54 4.13 -14.25
N ASN A 262 15.46 4.17 -15.21
CA ASN A 262 15.49 5.22 -16.22
C ASN A 262 14.29 5.18 -17.16
N SER A 263 13.89 6.37 -17.60
CA SER A 263 12.76 6.58 -18.49
C SER A 263 12.99 6.18 -19.95
N VAL A 264 14.15 5.61 -20.28
CA VAL A 264 14.53 5.41 -21.68
C VAL A 264 13.85 4.15 -22.20
N VAL A 265 12.73 4.39 -22.87
CA VAL A 265 12.05 3.43 -23.74
C VAL A 265 12.96 3.21 -24.95
N TYR A 266 13.30 1.95 -25.23
CA TYR A 266 13.67 1.56 -26.59
C TYR A 266 12.39 1.23 -27.35
#